data_AF-A0A382SWE9-F1
#
_entry.id   AF-A0A382SWE9-F1
#
_cell.length_a   1.000
_cell.length_b   1.000
_cell.length_c   1.000
_cell.angle_alpha   90.00
_cell.angle_beta   90.00
_cell.angle_gamma   90.00
#
_symmetry.space_group_name_H-M   'P 1'
#
loop_
_entity.id
_entity.type
_entity.pdbx_description
1 polymer ?
#
loop_
_entity_poly.entity_id
_entity_poly.type
_entity_poly.pdbx_seq_one_letter_code
_entity_poly.pdbx_strand_id
1 'polypeptide(L)'
;MLGAIRKKSKGWVAYFIVGLITVPFALFGIQEYMGGSSNPAVASVDGEDISLTTYYQELNTQQRNLQQQLGASYSAEIDNALRQTLID
;
A
#
# COMPACT_ATOMS: atom_id res chain seq x y z
N MET A 1 30.61 -41.00 -26.12
CA MET A 1 29.55 -40.75 -25.11
C MET A 1 29.63 -39.36 -24.45
N LEU A 2 30.27 -38.34 -25.06
CA LEU A 2 30.23 -36.94 -24.57
C LEU A 2 29.17 -36.06 -25.30
N GLY A 3 28.58 -36.54 -26.40
CA GLY A 3 27.60 -35.77 -27.18
C GLY A 3 26.19 -35.70 -26.58
N ALA A 4 25.82 -36.65 -25.72
CA ALA A 4 24.47 -36.74 -25.13
C ALA A 4 24.24 -35.67 -24.04
N ILE A 5 25.29 -35.32 -23.29
CA ILE A 5 25.23 -34.30 -22.23
C ILE A 5 25.10 -32.90 -22.84
N ARG A 6 25.73 -32.63 -23.98
CA ARG A 6 25.66 -31.33 -24.68
C ARG A 6 24.28 -31.06 -25.32
N LYS A 7 23.47 -32.10 -25.60
CA LYS A 7 22.16 -31.96 -26.26
C LYS A 7 20.98 -31.83 -25.29
N LYS A 8 21.06 -32.34 -24.06
CA LYS A 8 20.00 -32.22 -23.03
C LYS A 8 20.10 -30.96 -22.15
N SER A 9 21.26 -30.32 -22.10
CA SER A 9 21.54 -29.22 -21.16
C SER A 9 21.05 -27.84 -21.61
N LYS A 10 20.66 -27.64 -22.88
CA LYS A 10 20.33 -26.30 -23.41
C LYS A 10 18.85 -25.99 -23.61
N GLY A 11 17.96 -26.98 -23.62
CA GLY A 11 16.52 -26.76 -23.86
C GLY A 11 15.69 -26.87 -22.58
N TRP A 12 15.49 -28.10 -22.11
CA TRP A 12 14.50 -28.39 -21.07
C TRP A 12 14.94 -27.94 -19.66
N VAL A 13 16.24 -27.99 -19.36
CA VAL A 13 16.77 -27.61 -18.03
C VAL A 13 16.62 -26.11 -17.81
N ALA A 14 16.80 -25.30 -18.86
CA ALA A 14 16.61 -23.86 -18.79
C ALA A 14 15.16 -23.51 -18.43
N TYR A 15 14.18 -24.14 -19.08
CA TYR A 15 12.77 -23.96 -18.72
C TYR A 15 12.44 -24.46 -17.32
N PHE A 16 13.10 -25.52 -16.84
CA PHE A 16 12.92 -25.99 -15.47
C PHE A 16 13.40 -24.97 -14.43
N ILE A 17 14.59 -24.39 -14.62
CA ILE A 17 15.13 -23.35 -13.73
C ILE A 17 14.27 -22.09 -13.78
N VAL A 18 13.89 -21.64 -14.98
CA VAL A 18 13.00 -20.49 -15.15
C VAL A 18 11.67 -20.75 -14.45
N GLY A 19 11.06 -21.92 -14.64
CA GLY A 19 9.82 -22.30 -13.96
C GLY A 19 9.97 -22.31 -12.44
N LEU A 20 11.08 -22.87 -11.92
CA LEU A 20 11.35 -22.93 -10.47
C LEU A 20 11.48 -21.53 -9.86
N ILE A 21 12.05 -20.57 -10.59
CA ILE A 21 12.11 -19.17 -10.15
C ILE A 21 10.77 -18.45 -10.36
N THR A 22 10.11 -18.63 -11.50
CA THR A 22 8.84 -17.95 -11.82
C THR A 22 7.71 -18.35 -10.87
N VAL A 23 7.64 -19.61 -10.41
CA VAL A 23 6.58 -20.11 -9.52
C VAL A 23 6.46 -19.31 -8.21
N PRO A 24 7.51 -19.14 -7.38
CA PRO A 24 7.40 -18.36 -6.14
C PRO A 24 7.07 -16.89 -6.41
N PHE A 25 7.64 -16.27 -7.46
CA PHE A 25 7.29 -14.89 -7.82
C PHE A 25 5.83 -14.74 -8.27
N ALA A 26 5.28 -15.74 -8.98
CA ALA A 26 3.88 -15.74 -9.39
C ALA A 26 2.91 -16.01 -8.23
N LEU A 27 3.30 -16.84 -7.25
CA LEU A 27 2.46 -17.17 -6.10
C LEU A 27 2.48 -16.10 -5.00
N PHE A 28 3.64 -15.49 -4.73
CA PHE A 28 3.82 -14.53 -3.63
C PHE A 28 3.99 -13.08 -4.11
N GLY A 29 4.52 -12.86 -5.32
CA GLY A 29 4.86 -11.51 -5.81
C GLY A 29 3.68 -10.73 -6.37
N ILE A 30 2.63 -11.40 -6.90
CA ILE A 30 1.49 -10.69 -7.50
C ILE A 30 0.64 -9.93 -6.47
N GLN A 31 0.66 -10.36 -5.21
CA GLN A 31 -0.07 -9.71 -4.13
C GLN A 31 0.47 -8.31 -3.84
N GLU A 32 1.78 -8.10 -4.00
CA GLU A 32 2.42 -6.78 -3.87
C GLU A 32 1.94 -5.80 -4.96
N TYR A 33 1.78 -6.30 -6.20
CA TYR A 33 1.31 -5.48 -7.32
C TYR A 33 -0.21 -5.21 -7.27
N MET A 34 -1.00 -6.15 -6.72
CA MET A 34 -2.43 -5.95 -6.48
C MET A 34 -2.71 -5.17 -5.19
N GLY A 35 -1.72 -5.11 -4.28
CA GLY A 35 -1.75 -4.42 -2.99
C GLY A 35 -1.38 -2.94 -3.06
N GLY A 36 -1.20 -2.38 -4.25
CA GLY A 36 -1.38 -0.95 -4.46
C GLY A 36 -2.85 -0.60 -4.23
N SER A 37 -3.29 -0.60 -2.98
CA SER A 37 -4.66 -0.26 -2.61
C SER A 37 -5.01 1.07 -3.27
N SER A 38 -6.24 1.22 -3.75
CA SER A 38 -6.77 2.53 -4.14
C SER A 38 -6.85 3.51 -2.94
N ASN A 39 -6.30 3.12 -1.80
CA ASN A 39 -6.44 3.71 -0.50
C ASN A 39 -5.09 3.57 0.25
N PRO A 40 -4.03 4.24 -0.23
CA PRO A 40 -2.68 4.09 0.31
C PRO A 40 -2.65 4.43 1.80
N ALA A 41 -1.74 3.79 2.54
CA ALA A 41 -1.48 4.17 3.92
C ALA A 41 -0.86 5.57 3.95
N VAL A 42 -1.40 6.45 4.80
CA VAL A 42 -0.88 7.83 4.99
C VAL A 42 0.05 7.92 6.20
N ALA A 43 -0.12 7.04 7.17
CA ALA A 43 0.69 6.91 8.36
C ALA A 43 0.55 5.49 8.93
N SER A 44 1.48 5.09 9.80
CA SER A 44 1.41 3.85 10.57
C SER A 44 1.64 4.20 12.03
N VAL A 45 0.71 3.84 12.92
CA VAL A 45 0.75 4.14 14.35
C VAL A 45 0.71 2.82 15.11
N ASP A 46 1.68 2.58 15.99
CA ASP A 46 1.82 1.32 16.74
C ASP A 46 1.82 0.03 15.86
N GLY A 47 2.22 0.16 14.59
CA GLY A 47 2.26 -0.95 13.64
C GLY A 47 0.93 -1.22 12.92
N GLU A 48 -0.08 -0.36 13.10
CA GLU A 48 -1.33 -0.38 12.34
C GLU A 48 -1.35 0.75 11.29
N ASP A 49 -1.62 0.37 10.04
CA ASP A 49 -1.63 1.29 8.92
C ASP A 49 -2.95 2.08 8.88
N ILE A 50 -2.83 3.41 8.89
CA ILE A 50 -3.96 4.32 8.71
C ILE A 50 -4.14 4.57 7.22
N SER A 51 -5.27 4.13 6.69
CA SER A 51 -5.61 4.33 5.28
C SER A 51 -6.04 5.78 4.97
N LEU A 52 -5.77 6.26 3.77
CA LEU A 52 -6.17 7.60 3.30
C LEU A 52 -7.67 7.89 3.47
N THR A 53 -8.51 6.89 3.25
CA THR A 53 -9.97 6.98 3.40
C THR A 53 -10.35 7.16 4.87
N THR A 54 -9.73 6.38 5.77
CA THR A 54 -9.93 6.51 7.22
C THR A 54 -9.59 7.92 7.68
N TYR A 55 -8.42 8.41 7.28
CA TYR A 55 -7.96 9.76 7.60
C TYR A 55 -8.97 10.85 7.18
N TYR A 56 -9.43 10.84 5.92
CA TYR A 56 -10.41 11.83 5.46
C TYR A 56 -11.77 11.68 6.14
N GLN A 57 -12.16 10.47 6.52
CA GLN A 57 -13.43 10.23 7.20
C GLN A 57 -13.43 10.82 8.62
N GLU A 58 -12.34 10.66 9.36
CA GLU A 58 -12.16 11.26 10.68
C GLU A 58 -12.02 12.78 10.60
N LEU A 59 -11.18 13.27 9.68
CA LEU A 59 -10.99 14.70 9.47
C LEU A 59 -12.31 15.42 9.17
N ASN A 60 -13.11 14.89 8.24
CA ASN A 60 -14.41 15.47 7.91
C ASN A 60 -15.38 15.45 9.10
N THR A 61 -15.29 14.43 9.97
CA THR A 61 -16.15 14.32 11.14
C THR A 61 -15.78 15.36 12.19
N GLN A 62 -14.48 15.48 12.52
CA GLN A 62 -13.97 16.51 13.43
C GLN A 62 -14.28 17.92 12.92
N GLN A 63 -14.06 18.15 11.63
CA GLN A 63 -14.32 19.43 10.98
C GLN A 63 -15.79 19.84 11.10
N ARG A 64 -16.74 18.94 10.80
CA ARG A 64 -18.18 19.20 10.95
C ARG A 64 -18.56 19.50 12.40
N ASN A 65 -17.99 18.77 13.36
CA ASN A 65 -18.26 19.00 14.78
C ASN A 65 -17.80 20.39 15.23
N LEU A 66 -16.60 20.82 14.80
CA LEU A 66 -16.07 22.16 15.10
C LEU A 66 -16.87 23.26 14.40
N GLN A 67 -17.25 23.06 13.15
CA GLN A 67 -18.09 24.00 12.41
C GLN A 67 -19.46 24.20 13.08
N GLN A 68 -20.05 23.13 13.63
CA GLN A 68 -21.31 23.22 14.37
C GLN A 68 -21.16 23.97 15.71
N GLN A 69 -20.02 23.80 16.39
CA GLN A 69 -19.75 24.44 17.67
C GLN A 69 -19.38 25.92 17.53
N LEU A 70 -18.54 26.25 16.55
CA LEU A 70 -17.95 27.57 16.39
C LEU A 70 -18.76 28.45 15.42
N GLY A 71 -19.51 27.84 14.50
CA GLY A 71 -20.29 28.58 13.50
C GLY A 71 -19.45 29.61 12.75
N ALA A 72 -19.81 30.88 12.88
CA ALA A 72 -19.11 32.00 12.24
C ALA A 72 -17.67 32.22 12.75
N SER A 73 -17.31 31.66 13.91
CA SER A 73 -15.96 31.72 14.47
C SER A 73 -15.02 30.65 13.91
N TYR A 74 -15.50 29.74 13.07
CA TYR A 74 -14.63 28.76 12.38
C TYR A 74 -13.74 29.48 11.36
N SER A 75 -12.42 29.40 11.55
CA SER A 75 -11.43 30.09 10.71
C SER A 75 -10.50 29.12 9.99
N ALA A 76 -9.78 29.60 8.97
CA ALA A 76 -8.77 28.82 8.27
C ALA A 76 -7.61 28.40 9.19
N GLU A 77 -7.30 29.18 10.23
CA GLU A 77 -6.28 28.83 11.22
C GLU A 77 -6.68 27.58 12.02
N ILE A 78 -7.96 27.49 12.40
CA ILE A 78 -8.53 26.33 13.11
C ILE A 78 -8.52 25.09 12.20
N ASP A 79 -8.82 25.24 10.90
CA ASP A 79 -8.75 24.15 9.93
C ASP A 79 -7.34 23.57 9.79
N ASN A 80 -6.33 24.45 9.71
CA ASN A 80 -4.93 24.04 9.61
C ASN A 80 -4.44 23.38 10.91
N ALA A 81 -4.82 23.91 12.07
CA ALA A 81 -4.49 23.31 13.35
C ALA A 81 -5.09 21.89 13.49
N LEU A 82 -6.34 21.70 13.05
CA LEU A 82 -7.00 20.39 13.07
C LEU A 82 -6.26 19.36 12.19
N ARG A 83 -5.86 19.74 10.98
CA ARG A 83 -5.08 18.86 10.07
C ARG A 83 -3.77 18.40 10.71
N GLN A 84 -3.07 19.29 11.41
CA GLN A 84 -1.80 18.97 12.06
C GLN A 84 -2.00 17.94 13.18
N THR A 85 -3.04 18.10 14.00
CA THR A 85 -3.31 17.20 15.14
C THR A 85 -3.73 15.78 14.75
N LEU A 86 -4.14 15.54 13.50
CA LEU A 86 -4.53 14.21 13.01
C LEU A 86 -3.35 13.44 12.38
N ILE A 87 -2.20 14.09 12.22
CA ILE A 87 -1.01 13.51 11.61
C ILE A 87 0.07 13.22 12.67
N ASP A 88 0.05 13.95 13.80
CA ASP A 88 0.88 13.70 14.99
C ASP A 88 0.34 12.52 15.83
#